data_AF-A0A522PUL3-F1
#
_entry.id   AF-A0A522PUL3-F1
#
_cell.length_a   1.000
_cell.length_b   1.000
_cell.length_c   1.000
_cell.angle_alpha   90.00
_cell.angle_beta   90.00
_cell.angle_gamma   90.00
#
_symmetry.space_group_name_H-M   'P 1'
#
loop_
_entity.id
_entity.type
_entity.pdbx_description
1 polymer ?
#
loop_
_entity_poly.entity_id
_entity_poly.type
_entity_poly.pdbx_seq_one_letter_code
_entity_poly.pdbx_strand_id
1 'polypeptide(L)'
;MKVWVFKINTKRGWRFDQYFRSRVRGTYPMGDEGWIKSASSLRYLREEVKRGDLFLCYETDRKELRGVARAASNGRDVGMGSLIDFCAPARAVRFRNPLKRHPDLDHILAFTPHRGRGTVQKIDRDEFARLKRIILGRNPGQARDLRRLLR
;
A
#
# COMPACT_ATOMS: atom_id res chain seq x y z
N MET A 1 4.38 3.51 14.17
CA MET A 1 3.77 2.98 12.94
C MET A 1 4.41 3.66 11.74
N LYS A 2 5.00 2.90 10.82
CA LYS A 2 5.51 3.41 9.55
C LYS A 2 4.44 3.32 8.47
N VAL A 3 4.62 4.08 7.39
CA VAL A 3 3.72 4.09 6.23
C VAL A 3 4.52 3.72 5.00
N TRP A 4 3.93 2.84 4.21
CA TRP A 4 4.54 2.24 3.05
C TRP A 4 3.64 2.39 1.84
N VAL A 5 4.20 2.51 0.64
CA VAL A 5 3.50 2.26 -0.62
C VAL A 5 3.79 0.84 -1.06
N PHE A 6 2.75 0.07 -1.35
CA PHE A 6 2.85 -1.19 -2.07
C PHE A 6 2.42 -0.95 -3.52
N LYS A 7 3.38 -1.06 -4.44
CA LYS A 7 3.22 -0.76 -5.86
C LYS A 7 3.03 -2.06 -6.63
N ILE A 8 1.98 -2.13 -7.44
CA ILE A 8 1.77 -3.23 -8.38
C ILE A 8 1.74 -2.70 -9.82
N ASN A 9 1.92 -3.58 -10.79
CA ASN A 9 1.63 -3.28 -12.20
C ASN A 9 0.52 -4.24 -12.65
N THR A 10 -0.64 -3.71 -12.98
CA THR A 10 -1.81 -4.54 -13.30
C THR A 10 -1.67 -5.32 -14.60
N LYS A 11 -0.77 -4.90 -15.49
CA LYS A 11 -0.39 -5.66 -16.70
C LYS A 11 0.31 -6.98 -16.38
N ARG A 12 0.77 -7.20 -15.14
CA ARG A 12 1.34 -8.48 -14.67
C ARG A 12 0.29 -9.43 -14.10
N GLY A 13 -1.00 -9.17 -14.33
CA GLY A 13 -2.10 -10.09 -14.01
C GLY A 13 -2.73 -9.92 -12.62
N TRP A 14 -2.25 -8.97 -11.80
CA TRP A 14 -2.76 -8.75 -10.45
C TRP A 14 -3.33 -7.36 -10.25
N ARG A 15 -4.42 -7.22 -9.47
CA ARG A 15 -5.10 -5.94 -9.18
C ARG A 15 -5.46 -5.83 -7.71
N PHE A 16 -5.38 -4.64 -7.13
CA PHE A 16 -5.77 -4.47 -5.72
C PHE A 16 -7.24 -4.76 -5.45
N ASP A 17 -8.10 -4.60 -6.46
CA ASP A 17 -9.51 -4.97 -6.35
C ASP A 17 -9.69 -6.49 -6.06
N GLN A 18 -8.74 -7.37 -6.45
CA GLN A 18 -8.77 -8.79 -6.08
C GLN A 18 -8.64 -8.98 -4.57
N TYR A 19 -7.73 -8.22 -3.93
CA TYR A 19 -7.62 -8.18 -2.47
C TYR A 19 -8.87 -7.54 -1.83
N PHE A 20 -9.22 -6.32 -2.21
CA PHE A 20 -10.28 -5.57 -1.53
C PHE A 20 -11.68 -6.19 -1.67
N ARG A 21 -11.94 -6.96 -2.73
CA ARG A 21 -13.22 -7.65 -2.95
C ARG A 21 -13.21 -9.11 -2.50
N SER A 22 -12.06 -9.60 -2.04
CA SER A 22 -11.95 -10.96 -1.52
C SER A 22 -12.83 -11.16 -0.29
N ARG A 23 -13.37 -12.37 -0.15
CA ARG A 23 -14.16 -12.80 1.02
C ARG A 23 -13.31 -13.55 2.06
N VAL A 24 -11.99 -13.55 1.91
CA VAL A 24 -11.06 -14.14 2.89
C VAL A 24 -11.28 -13.50 4.26
N ARG A 25 -11.50 -14.34 5.28
CA ARG A 25 -11.70 -13.91 6.67
C ARG A 25 -10.38 -13.74 7.44
N GLY A 26 -9.31 -14.37 6.97
CA GLY A 26 -7.97 -14.34 7.56
C GLY A 26 -7.08 -13.25 6.96
N THR A 27 -5.79 -13.35 7.24
CA THR A 27 -4.77 -12.50 6.61
C THR A 27 -4.69 -12.77 5.11
N TYR A 28 -4.31 -11.76 4.34
CA TYR A 28 -4.16 -11.88 2.90
C TYR A 28 -2.68 -11.75 2.50
N PRO A 29 -2.05 -12.80 1.96
CA PRO A 29 -0.65 -12.74 1.57
C PRO A 29 -0.47 -11.79 0.38
N MET A 30 0.53 -10.92 0.47
CA MET A 30 0.90 -9.96 -0.56
C MET A 30 2.35 -10.18 -0.97
N GLY A 31 2.55 -10.33 -2.28
CA GLY A 31 3.82 -10.80 -2.84
C GLY A 31 3.85 -12.32 -3.03
N ASP A 32 4.88 -12.77 -3.72
CA ASP A 32 5.35 -14.16 -3.82
C ASP A 32 6.88 -14.14 -4.01
N GLU A 33 7.50 -15.32 -4.06
CA GLU A 33 8.95 -15.48 -4.27
C GLU A 33 9.48 -14.80 -5.55
N GLY A 34 8.63 -14.56 -6.55
CA GLY A 34 9.01 -13.97 -7.83
C GLY A 34 8.61 -12.50 -8.02
N TRP A 35 7.78 -11.94 -7.14
CA TRP A 35 7.18 -10.63 -7.35
C TRP A 35 8.06 -9.48 -6.85
N ILE A 36 8.66 -9.61 -5.67
CA ILE A 36 9.44 -8.54 -5.04
C ILE A 36 10.93 -8.79 -5.26
N LYS A 37 11.49 -8.18 -6.31
CA LYS A 37 12.91 -8.38 -6.69
C LYS A 37 13.85 -7.26 -6.28
N SER A 38 13.32 -6.10 -5.92
CA SER A 38 14.17 -4.94 -5.59
C SER A 38 14.83 -5.13 -4.23
N ALA A 39 16.16 -5.08 -4.19
CA ALA A 39 16.95 -5.25 -2.96
C ALA A 39 16.50 -4.30 -1.84
N SER A 40 16.18 -3.04 -2.17
CA SER A 40 15.68 -2.09 -1.18
C SER A 40 14.28 -2.45 -0.66
N SER A 41 13.38 -2.92 -1.53
CA SER A 41 12.06 -3.42 -1.09
C SER A 41 12.18 -4.67 -0.22
N LEU A 42 13.07 -5.60 -0.57
CA LEU A 42 13.36 -6.79 0.24
C LEU A 42 13.90 -6.40 1.62
N ARG A 43 14.87 -5.49 1.66
CA ARG A 43 15.44 -4.94 2.91
C ARG A 43 14.36 -4.29 3.77
N TYR A 44 13.52 -3.42 3.19
CA TYR A 44 12.42 -2.79 3.91
C TYR A 44 11.46 -3.81 4.52
N LEU A 45 11.07 -4.83 3.75
CA LEU A 45 10.18 -5.88 4.25
C LEU A 45 10.84 -6.65 5.40
N ARG A 46 12.08 -7.11 5.23
CA ARG A 46 12.78 -7.97 6.21
C ARG A 46 13.10 -7.22 7.52
N GLU A 47 13.58 -6.00 7.41
CA GLU A 47 14.16 -5.29 8.55
C GLU A 47 13.17 -4.30 9.18
N GLU A 48 12.40 -3.60 8.35
CA GLU A 48 11.73 -2.36 8.76
C GLU A 48 10.21 -2.47 8.92
N VAL A 49 9.54 -3.29 8.11
CA VAL A 49 8.08 -3.45 8.14
C VAL A 49 7.67 -4.24 9.37
N LYS A 50 6.77 -3.67 10.16
CA LYS A 50 6.23 -4.31 11.36
C LYS A 50 4.72 -4.47 11.27
N ARG A 51 4.19 -5.46 12.01
CA ARG A 51 2.75 -5.63 12.20
C ARG A 51 2.11 -4.31 12.65
N GLY A 52 1.00 -3.95 12.01
CA GLY A 52 0.27 -2.72 12.28
C GLY A 52 0.68 -1.51 11.42
N ASP A 53 1.80 -1.57 10.70
CA ASP A 53 2.19 -0.55 9.72
C ASP A 53 1.13 -0.38 8.62
N LEU A 54 1.08 0.83 8.03
CA LEU A 54 0.12 1.14 6.97
C LEU A 54 0.72 0.89 5.59
N PHE A 55 -0.09 0.32 4.70
CA PHE A 55 0.23 0.12 3.30
C PHE A 55 -0.77 0.83 2.41
N LEU A 56 -0.26 1.75 1.60
CA LEU A 56 -0.97 2.44 0.54
C LEU A 56 -0.88 1.61 -0.75
N CYS A 57 -2.04 1.23 -1.27
CA CYS A 57 -2.18 0.27 -2.35
C CYS A 57 -2.19 0.96 -3.73
N TYR A 58 -1.04 1.03 -4.42
CA TYR A 58 -0.84 1.81 -5.64
C TYR A 58 -0.69 0.96 -6.91
N GLU A 59 -1.52 1.22 -7.92
CA GLU A 59 -1.44 0.62 -9.26
C GLU A 59 -0.60 1.54 -10.16
N THR A 60 0.61 1.11 -10.49
CA THR A 60 1.62 1.97 -11.15
C THR A 60 1.28 2.29 -12.60
N ASP A 61 0.78 1.31 -13.35
CA ASP A 61 0.37 1.43 -14.74
C ASP A 61 -0.91 2.24 -14.92
N ARG A 62 -1.84 2.14 -13.96
CA ARG A 62 -3.06 2.96 -13.91
C ARG A 62 -2.83 4.32 -13.25
N LYS A 63 -1.67 4.49 -12.59
CA LYS A 63 -1.28 5.70 -11.86
C LYS A 63 -2.31 6.08 -10.78
N GLU A 64 -2.78 5.10 -10.01
CA GLU A 64 -3.87 5.28 -9.05
C GLU A 64 -3.55 4.66 -7.69
N LEU A 65 -3.87 5.39 -6.62
CA LEU A 65 -3.93 4.86 -5.27
C LEU A 65 -5.35 4.35 -4.99
N ARG A 66 -5.48 3.04 -4.81
CA ARG A 66 -6.76 2.31 -4.76
C ARG A 66 -7.33 2.14 -3.35
N GLY A 67 -6.50 2.28 -2.33
CA GLY A 67 -6.93 2.11 -0.95
C GLY A 67 -5.77 2.00 0.03
N VAL A 68 -6.10 1.60 1.25
CA VAL A 68 -5.16 1.45 2.36
C VAL A 68 -5.48 0.19 3.17
N ALA A 69 -4.44 -0.48 3.63
CA ALA A 69 -4.50 -1.66 4.49
C ALA A 69 -3.47 -1.55 5.64
N ARG A 70 -3.60 -2.41 6.64
CA ARG A 70 -2.58 -2.61 7.67
C ARG A 70 -1.83 -3.91 7.44
N ALA A 71 -0.55 -3.90 7.79
CA ALA A 71 0.24 -5.11 7.95
C ALA A 71 -0.35 -5.99 9.07
N ALA A 72 -0.70 -7.23 8.75
CA ALA A 72 -1.11 -8.23 9.72
C ALA A 72 0.07 -8.99 10.34
N SER A 73 1.22 -8.99 9.67
CA SER A 73 2.48 -9.60 10.11
C SER A 73 3.65 -8.61 9.99
N ASN A 74 4.81 -9.00 10.51
CA ASN A 74 6.08 -8.39 10.08
C ASN A 74 6.36 -8.86 8.64
N GLY A 75 7.25 -8.18 7.91
CA GLY A 75 7.71 -8.76 6.65
C GLY A 75 8.40 -10.10 6.89
N ARG A 76 8.09 -11.09 6.04
CA ARG A 76 8.56 -12.47 6.17
C ARG A 76 9.56 -12.75 5.05
N ASP A 77 10.71 -13.30 5.42
CA ASP A 77 11.63 -13.88 4.44
C ASP A 77 11.15 -15.29 4.07
N VAL A 78 11.05 -15.57 2.78
CA VAL A 78 10.65 -16.90 2.26
C VAL A 78 11.76 -17.51 1.40
N GLY A 79 13.02 -17.14 1.67
CA GLY A 79 14.18 -17.63 0.94
C GLY A 79 14.40 -16.81 -0.34
N MET A 80 13.72 -17.17 -1.43
CA MET A 80 13.92 -16.50 -2.73
C MET A 80 13.23 -15.13 -2.85
N GLY A 81 12.42 -14.74 -1.87
CA GLY A 81 11.76 -13.44 -1.83
C GLY A 81 11.29 -13.03 -0.44
N SER A 82 10.51 -11.96 -0.37
CA SER A 82 9.87 -11.52 0.88
C SER A 82 8.37 -11.34 0.68
N LEU A 83 7.61 -11.73 1.69
CA LEU A 83 6.17 -11.59 1.77
C LEU A 83 5.77 -10.59 2.86
N ILE A 84 4.57 -10.05 2.73
CA ILE A 84 3.89 -9.38 3.83
C ILE A 84 2.44 -9.84 3.83
N ASP A 85 1.86 -10.04 5.00
CA ASP A 85 0.43 -10.31 5.09
C ASP A 85 -0.30 -9.01 5.37
N PHE A 86 -1.30 -8.69 4.55
CA PHE A 86 -2.25 -7.64 4.86
C PHE A 86 -3.35 -8.18 5.79
N CYS A 87 -4.00 -7.26 6.50
CA CYS A 87 -5.21 -7.58 7.26
C CYS A 87 -6.30 -8.17 6.35
N ALA A 88 -7.32 -8.78 6.96
CA ALA A 88 -8.50 -9.21 6.22
C ALA A 88 -9.11 -8.01 5.45
N PRO A 89 -9.63 -8.20 4.22
CA PRO A 89 -10.19 -7.11 3.41
C PRO A 89 -11.23 -6.24 4.13
N ALA A 90 -12.04 -6.84 5.01
CA ALA A 90 -13.05 -6.14 5.83
C ALA A 90 -12.45 -5.12 6.82
N ARG A 91 -11.14 -5.21 7.11
CA ARG A 91 -10.39 -4.28 7.98
C ARG A 91 -9.57 -3.26 7.18
N ALA A 92 -9.58 -3.34 5.86
CA ALA A 92 -8.94 -2.39 4.97
C ALA A 92 -9.99 -1.44 4.38
N VAL A 93 -9.53 -0.36 3.74
CA VAL A 93 -10.42 0.59 3.07
C VAL A 93 -10.04 0.70 1.61
N ARG A 94 -10.89 0.16 0.73
CA ARG A 94 -10.88 0.47 -0.70
C ARG A 94 -11.48 1.86 -0.91
N PHE A 95 -10.80 2.73 -1.64
CA PHE A 95 -11.32 4.05 -1.92
C PHE A 95 -12.48 3.99 -2.90
N ARG A 96 -13.57 4.70 -2.59
CA ARG A 96 -14.68 4.94 -3.53
C ARG A 96 -14.22 5.86 -4.66
N ASN A 97 -13.40 6.85 -4.32
CA ASN A 97 -12.73 7.76 -5.24
C ASN A 97 -11.22 7.54 -5.15
N PRO A 98 -10.63 6.66 -5.99
CA PRO A 98 -9.19 6.49 -6.08
C PRO A 98 -8.47 7.82 -6.34
N LEU A 99 -7.28 7.98 -5.76
CA LEU A 99 -6.46 9.18 -5.98
C LEU A 99 -5.60 8.94 -7.21
N LYS A 100 -5.60 9.88 -8.16
CA LYS A 100 -4.79 9.80 -9.37
C LYS A 100 -3.40 10.37 -9.12
N ARG A 101 -2.41 9.89 -9.87
CA ARG A 101 -1.04 10.42 -9.78
C ARG A 101 -1.02 11.94 -9.97
N HIS A 102 -1.76 12.44 -10.97
CA HIS A 102 -2.03 13.85 -11.19
C HIS A 102 -3.57 14.04 -11.18
N PRO A 103 -4.12 15.06 -10.50
CA PRO A 103 -3.42 16.07 -9.70
C PRO A 103 -3.16 15.67 -8.23
N ASP A 104 -3.70 14.55 -7.77
CA ASP A 104 -3.81 14.30 -6.31
C ASP A 104 -2.46 13.99 -5.63
N LEU A 105 -1.49 13.38 -6.34
CA LEU A 105 -0.26 12.84 -5.75
C LEU A 105 1.02 13.52 -6.24
N ASP A 106 0.92 14.65 -6.94
CA ASP A 106 2.07 15.37 -7.51
C ASP A 106 3.12 15.79 -6.49
N HIS A 107 2.65 16.16 -5.31
CA HIS A 107 3.50 16.68 -4.23
C HIS A 107 3.97 15.60 -3.25
N ILE A 108 3.82 14.32 -3.63
CA ILE A 108 4.21 13.18 -2.80
C ILE A 108 5.28 12.38 -3.55
N LEU A 109 6.53 12.44 -3.06
CA LEU A 109 7.70 11.88 -3.74
C LEU A 109 7.61 10.37 -3.89
N ALA A 110 6.95 9.67 -2.96
CA ALA A 110 6.74 8.22 -3.06
C ALA A 110 6.01 7.76 -4.34
N PHE A 111 5.31 8.67 -5.02
CA PHE A 111 4.64 8.37 -6.28
C PHE A 111 5.36 8.97 -7.50
N THR A 112 6.41 9.77 -7.34
CA THR A 112 7.17 10.34 -8.46
C THR A 112 8.12 9.31 -9.09
N PRO A 113 8.49 9.47 -10.38
CA PRO A 113 9.51 8.63 -11.02
C PRO A 113 10.89 8.75 -10.36
N HIS A 114 11.17 9.87 -9.70
CA HIS A 114 12.47 10.15 -9.07
C HIS A 114 12.74 9.27 -7.85
N ARG A 115 11.71 8.79 -7.15
CA ARG A 115 11.87 7.94 -5.96
C ARG A 115 11.78 6.45 -6.34
N GLY A 116 12.86 5.87 -6.86
CA GLY A 116 13.12 4.42 -6.98
C GLY A 116 12.07 3.55 -7.70
N ARG A 117 12.49 2.40 -8.25
CA ARG A 117 11.59 1.48 -9.00
C ARG A 117 11.07 0.28 -8.19
N GLY A 118 11.19 0.30 -6.86
CA GLY A 118 10.82 -0.82 -5.98
C GLY A 118 9.30 -0.99 -5.74
N THR A 119 8.90 -2.23 -5.46
CA THR A 119 7.51 -2.61 -5.08
C THR A 119 7.09 -1.98 -3.76
N VAL A 120 7.99 -1.95 -2.78
CA VAL A 120 7.73 -1.37 -1.46
C VAL A 120 8.60 -0.14 -1.26
N GLN A 121 7.98 0.95 -0.83
CA GLN A 121 8.66 2.21 -0.55
C GLN A 121 8.14 2.85 0.73
N LYS A 122 9.04 3.46 1.50
CA LYS A 122 8.69 4.20 2.71
C LYS A 122 8.11 5.57 2.34
N ILE A 123 7.12 6.01 3.11
CA ILE A 123 6.60 7.38 3.11
C ILE A 123 7.04 8.06 4.39
N ASP A 124 7.57 9.27 4.25
CA ASP A 124 7.97 10.07 5.40
C ASP A 124 6.76 10.69 6.08
N ARG A 125 6.90 10.99 7.38
CA ARG A 125 5.79 11.43 8.23
C ARG A 125 5.06 12.65 7.67
N ASP A 126 5.81 13.63 7.16
CA ASP A 126 5.25 14.88 6.64
C ASP A 126 4.54 14.69 5.31
N GLU A 127 5.07 13.81 4.45
CA GLU A 127 4.39 13.39 3.22
C GLU A 127 3.06 12.68 3.56
N PHE A 128 3.07 11.79 4.55
CA PHE A 128 1.86 11.10 4.98
C PHE A 128 0.82 12.07 5.57
N ALA A 129 1.24 13.08 6.33
CA ALA A 129 0.34 14.07 6.89
C ALA A 129 -0.39 14.88 5.79
N ARG A 130 0.30 15.21 4.69
CA ARG A 130 -0.32 15.82 3.49
C ARG A 130 -1.26 14.83 2.81
N LEU A 131 -0.79 13.62 2.55
CA LEU A 131 -1.57 12.60 1.85
C LEU A 131 -2.86 12.21 2.59
N LYS A 132 -2.83 12.14 3.92
CA LYS A 132 -4.01 11.88 4.76
C LYS A 132 -5.12 12.91 4.54
N ARG A 133 -4.76 14.19 4.38
CA ARG A 133 -5.72 15.26 4.08
C ARG A 133 -6.37 15.06 2.71
N ILE A 134 -5.57 14.71 1.71
CA ILE A 134 -6.06 14.45 0.34
C ILE A 134 -6.98 13.22 0.33
N ILE A 135 -6.58 12.13 0.97
CA ILE A 135 -7.39 10.90 1.07
C ILE A 135 -8.77 11.21 1.67
N LEU A 136 -8.82 11.94 2.79
CA LEU A 136 -10.07 12.30 3.47
C LEU A 136 -10.92 13.26 2.64
N GLY A 137 -10.30 14.26 1.99
CA GLY A 137 -10.99 15.22 1.14
C GLY A 137 -11.60 14.59 -0.11
N ARG A 138 -10.92 13.61 -0.73
CA ARG A 138 -11.41 12.89 -1.90
C ARG A 138 -12.44 11.81 -1.55
N ASN A 139 -12.43 11.30 -0.32
CA ASN A 139 -13.32 10.22 0.13
C ASN A 139 -14.12 10.62 1.39
N PRO A 140 -14.91 11.71 1.37
CA PRO A 140 -15.62 12.20 2.56
C PRO A 140 -16.63 11.18 3.09
N GLY A 141 -17.30 10.44 2.21
CA GLY A 141 -18.23 9.37 2.57
C GLY A 141 -17.59 8.14 3.24
N GLN A 142 -16.26 8.08 3.31
CA GLN A 142 -15.50 7.03 4.01
C GLN A 142 -14.68 7.59 5.18
N ALA A 143 -14.87 8.87 5.55
CA ALA A 143 -14.00 9.56 6.49
C ALA A 143 -13.92 8.88 7.87
N ARG A 144 -15.01 8.26 8.36
CA ARG A 144 -15.01 7.54 9.64
C ARG A 144 -14.05 6.35 9.62
N ASP A 145 -14.18 5.49 8.61
CA ASP A 145 -13.36 4.28 8.47
C ASP A 145 -11.91 4.63 8.17
N LEU A 146 -11.69 5.63 7.30
CA LEU A 146 -10.37 6.15 6.99
C LEU A 146 -9.70 6.77 8.23
N ARG A 147 -10.40 7.57 9.03
CA ARG A 147 -9.82 8.12 10.28
C ARG A 147 -9.48 7.03 11.27
N ARG A 148 -10.29 5.97 11.38
CA ARG A 148 -9.99 4.83 12.23
C ARG A 148 -8.72 4.11 11.75
N LEU A 149 -8.60 3.90 10.44
CA LEU A 149 -7.49 3.16 9.87
C LEU A 149 -6.20 3.98 9.81
N LEU A 150 -6.25 5.28 9.51
CA LEU A 150 -5.11 6.19 9.36
C LEU A 150 -4.66 6.84 10.69
N ARG A 151 -5.13 6.32 11.83
CA ARG A 151 -4.63 6.67 13.17
C ARG A 151 -3.29 6.01 13.42
#